data_AF-A0A377WH45-F1
#
_entry.id   AF-A0A377WH45-F1
#
_cell.length_a   1.000
_cell.length_b   1.000
_cell.length_c   1.000
_cell.angle_alpha   90.00
_cell.angle_beta   90.00
_cell.angle_gamma   90.00
#
_symmetry.space_group_name_H-M   'P 1'
#
loop_
_entity.id
_entity.type
_entity.pdbx_description
1 polymer ?
#
loop_
_entity_poly.entity_id
_entity_poly.type
_entity_poly.pdbx_seq_one_letter_code
_entity_poly.pdbx_strand_id
1 'polypeptide(L)'
;MHVHHGLSAHADDWVAHCRQICQQWQVPLVVHHVTLARGGLGVEAHARAARYQAFQDTLNAGEVLVTASTRTISAKPCCWR
;
A
#
# COMPACT_ATOMS: atom_id res chain seq x y z
N MET A 1 8.48 -1.07 -1.76
CA MET A 1 7.78 0.02 -1.03
C MET A 1 6.62 -0.56 -0.22
N HIS A 2 6.44 -0.10 1.01
CA HIS A 2 5.28 -0.39 1.86
C HIS A 2 4.54 0.91 2.16
N VAL A 3 3.20 0.89 2.14
CA VAL A 3 2.35 2.05 2.49
C VAL A 3 1.60 1.73 3.77
N HIS A 4 1.98 2.41 4.85
CA HIS A 4 1.40 2.25 6.18
C HIS A 4 0.29 3.29 6.37
N HIS A 5 -0.95 2.84 6.45
CA HIS A 5 -2.14 3.68 6.59
C HIS A 5 -2.76 3.64 8.00
N GLY A 6 -2.13 2.95 8.95
CA GLY A 6 -2.55 2.92 10.37
C GLY A 6 -3.94 2.34 10.66
N LEU A 7 -4.55 1.61 9.72
CA LEU A 7 -5.91 1.07 9.92
C LEU A 7 -5.94 -0.22 10.73
N SER A 8 -4.88 -1.04 10.61
CA SER A 8 -4.76 -2.30 11.32
C SER A 8 -3.96 -2.11 12.60
N ALA A 9 -4.37 -2.75 13.68
CA ALA A 9 -3.56 -2.84 14.90
C ALA A 9 -2.22 -3.56 14.66
N HIS A 10 -2.13 -4.38 13.61
CA HIS A 10 -0.92 -5.11 13.22
C HIS A 10 -0.08 -4.37 12.17
N ALA A 11 -0.41 -3.12 11.84
CA ALA A 11 0.28 -2.39 10.76
C ALA A 11 1.79 -2.25 11.00
N ASP A 12 2.19 -2.01 12.25
CA ASP A 12 3.61 -1.90 12.62
C ASP A 12 4.33 -3.26 12.53
N ASP A 13 3.67 -4.34 12.96
CA ASP A 13 4.20 -5.71 12.85
C ASP A 13 4.44 -6.09 11.38
N TRP A 14 3.55 -5.70 10.48
CA TRP A 14 3.71 -5.95 9.05
C TRP A 14 4.89 -5.17 8.46
N VAL A 15 5.12 -3.92 8.90
CA VAL A 15 6.32 -3.18 8.51
C VAL A 15 7.57 -3.88 9.01
N ALA A 16 7.59 -4.34 10.26
CA ALA A 16 8.72 -5.08 10.82
C ALA A 16 9.02 -6.35 10.00
N HIS A 17 7.99 -7.12 9.65
CA HIS A 17 8.11 -8.30 8.81
C HIS A 17 8.67 -7.96 7.41
N CYS A 18 8.14 -6.93 6.73
CA CYS A 18 8.66 -6.50 5.44
C CYS A 18 10.12 -6.06 5.53
N ARG A 19 10.52 -5.34 6.60
CA ARG A 19 11.91 -4.94 6.82
C ARG A 19 12.85 -6.13 6.92
N GLN A 20 12.46 -7.14 7.69
CA GLN A 20 13.25 -8.36 7.84
C GLN A 20 13.47 -9.07 6.50
N ILE A 21 12.41 -9.24 5.69
CA ILE A 21 12.51 -9.89 4.37
C ILE A 21 13.40 -9.07 3.43
N CYS A 22 13.17 -7.76 3.33
CA CYS A 22 13.95 -6.89 2.46
C CYS A 22 15.43 -6.86 2.85
N GLN A 23 15.73 -6.88 4.15
CA GLN A 23 17.11 -6.98 4.65
C GLN A 23 17.75 -8.32 4.26
N GLN A 24 17.03 -9.43 4.40
CA GLN A 24 17.53 -10.75 3.99
C GLN A 24 17.86 -10.81 2.49
N TRP A 25 17.04 -10.15 1.66
CA TRP A 25 17.23 -10.14 0.21
C TRP A 25 18.08 -8.98 -0.32
N GLN A 26 18.60 -8.13 0.57
CA GLN A 26 19.39 -6.94 0.21
C GLN A 26 18.64 -6.00 -0.77
N VAL A 27 17.32 -5.88 -0.58
CA VAL A 27 16.46 -4.99 -1.37
C VAL A 27 16.11 -3.76 -0.53
N PRO A 28 16.24 -2.53 -1.06
CA PRO A 28 15.85 -1.33 -0.32
C PRO A 28 14.34 -1.32 -0.07
N LEU A 29 13.94 -1.05 1.18
CA LEU A 29 12.54 -0.88 1.57
C LEU A 29 12.26 0.57 1.95
N VAL A 30 11.43 1.22 1.14
CA VAL A 30 10.82 2.51 1.47
C VAL A 30 9.47 2.26 2.15
N VAL A 31 9.25 2.89 3.31
CA VAL A 31 7.98 2.83 4.07
C VAL A 31 7.37 4.22 4.09
N HIS A 32 6.23 4.40 3.42
CA HIS A 32 5.46 5.65 3.43
C HIS A 32 4.32 5.56 4.42
N HIS A 33 4.31 6.46 5.40
CA HIS A 33 3.17 6.64 6.28
C HIS A 33 2.20 7.62 5.64
N VAL A 34 0.95 7.19 5.49
CA VAL A 34 -0.11 8.00 4.89
C VAL A 34 -1.24 8.18 5.89
N THR A 35 -1.79 9.39 5.92
CA THR A 35 -3.00 9.68 6.68
C THR A 35 -4.19 9.60 5.73
N LEU A 36 -5.19 8.79 6.09
CA LEU A 36 -6.40 8.67 5.29
C LEU A 36 -7.35 9.83 5.59
N ALA A 37 -7.93 10.41 4.54
CA ALA A 37 -8.98 11.41 4.71
C ALA A 37 -10.22 10.76 5.35
N ARG A 38 -10.98 11.57 6.11
CA ARG A 38 -12.20 11.14 6.80
C ARG A 38 -13.44 11.56 5.99
N GLY A 39 -14.39 10.64 5.82
CA GLY A 39 -15.70 10.89 5.17
C GLY A 39 -15.73 10.60 3.66
N GLY A 40 -16.94 10.43 3.09
CA GLY A 40 -17.15 10.26 1.64
C GLY A 40 -17.10 8.81 1.14
N LEU A 41 -15.99 8.40 0.52
CA LEU A 41 -15.86 7.23 -0.37
C LEU A 41 -15.55 5.88 0.33
N GLY A 42 -15.61 5.82 1.66
CA GLY A 42 -15.25 4.64 2.45
C GLY A 42 -13.74 4.42 2.59
N VAL A 43 -13.35 3.63 3.59
CA VAL A 43 -11.94 3.48 4.00
C VAL A 43 -11.05 2.90 2.89
N GLU A 44 -11.57 1.95 2.10
CA GLU A 44 -10.85 1.30 1.00
C GLU A 44 -10.51 2.27 -0.14
N ALA A 45 -11.44 3.16 -0.49
CA ALA A 45 -11.20 4.13 -1.55
C ALA A 45 -10.11 5.12 -1.15
N HIS A 46 -10.12 5.59 0.11
CA HIS A 46 -9.07 6.45 0.64
C HIS A 46 -7.73 5.75 0.75
N ALA A 47 -7.71 4.50 1.24
CA ALA A 47 -6.48 3.70 1.29
C ALA A 47 -5.91 3.43 -0.12
N ARG A 48 -6.77 3.20 -1.11
CA ARG A 48 -6.37 3.06 -2.51
C ARG A 48 -5.79 4.37 -3.06
N ALA A 49 -6.48 5.50 -2.87
CA ALA A 49 -6.00 6.80 -3.33
C ALA A 49 -4.65 7.17 -2.70
N ALA A 50 -4.53 7.01 -1.38
CA ALA A 50 -3.28 7.29 -0.65
C ALA A 50 -2.11 6.42 -1.13
N ARG A 51 -2.36 5.14 -1.46
CA ARG A 51 -1.33 4.26 -2.05
C ARG A 51 -0.85 4.77 -3.40
N TYR A 52 -1.76 5.12 -4.30
CA TYR A 52 -1.38 5.62 -5.62
C TYR A 52 -0.64 6.95 -5.54
N GLN A 53 -1.03 7.84 -4.63
CA GLN A 53 -0.31 9.09 -4.39
C GLN A 53 1.13 8.80 -3.93
N ALA A 54 1.30 7.92 -2.93
CA ALA A 54 2.63 7.57 -2.44
C ALA A 54 3.51 6.94 -3.54
N PHE A 55 2.93 6.14 -4.45
CA PHE A 55 3.68 5.65 -5.62
C PHE A 55 4.13 6.77 -6.54
N GLN A 56 3.25 7.72 -6.87
CA GLN A 56 3.59 8.86 -7.73
C GLN A 56 4.68 9.72 -7.11
N ASP A 57 4.63 9.96 -5.81
CA ASP A 57 5.61 10.80 -5.10
C ASP A 57 7.01 10.15 -5.03
N THR A 58 7.10 8.84 -5.19
CA THR A 58 8.35 8.07 -5.03
C THR A 58 8.97 7.67 -6.36
N LEU A 59 8.17 7.52 -7.41
CA LEU A 59 8.65 7.06 -8.72
C LEU A 59 9.43 8.17 -9.43
N ASN A 60 10.71 7.92 -9.66
CA ASN A 60 11.54 8.81 -10.47
C ASN A 60 11.36 8.56 -11.97
N ALA A 61 11.77 9.55 -12.78
CA ALA A 61 11.80 9.39 -14.22
C ALA A 61 12.70 8.19 -14.61
N GLY A 62 12.12 7.23 -15.35
CA GLY A 62 12.81 6.01 -15.78
C GLY A 62 12.66 4.81 -14.85
N GLU A 63 12.01 4.97 -13.69
CA GLU A 63 11.68 3.84 -12.82
C GLU A 63 10.37 3.14 -13.22
N VAL A 64 10.27 1.85 -12.93
CA VAL A 64 9.08 1.03 -13.22
C VAL A 64 8.44 0.57 -11.92
N LEU A 65 7.13 0.82 -11.78
CA LEU A 65 6.33 0.29 -10.68
C LEU A 65 5.79 -1.11 -11.02
N VAL A 66 6.12 -2.10 -10.19
CA VAL A 66 5.55 -3.45 -10.27
C VAL A 66 4.63 -3.69 -9.07
N THR A 67 3.38 -4.08 -9.34
CA THR A 67 2.39 -4.42 -8.30
C THR A 67 2.01 -5.90 -8.36
N ALA A 68 1.86 -6.55 -7.21
CA ALA A 68 1.43 -7.94 -7.10
C ALA A 68 -0.10 -8.09 -7.16
N SER A 69 -0.72 -7.67 -8.27
CA SER A 69 -2.17 -7.82 -8.48
C SER A 69 -2.49 -9.18 -9.08
N THR A 70 -3.25 -10.02 -8.38
CA THR A 70 -3.71 -11.32 -8.89
C THR A 70 -5.09 -11.21 -9.52
N ARG A 71 -5.41 -12.12 -10.44
CA ARG A 71 -6.68 -12.16 -11.18
C ARG A 71 -7.91 -12.18 -10.25
N THR A 72 -7.81 -12.82 -9.10
CA THR A 72 -8.88 -12.92 -8.09
C THR A 72 -9.20 -11.57 -7.45
N ILE A 73 -8.23 -10.65 -7.38
CA ILE A 73 -8.43 -9.30 -6.79
C ILE A 73 -9.15 -8.36 -7.79
N SER A 74 -9.24 -8.72 -9.07
CA SER A 74 -10.04 -8.00 -10.07
C SER A 74 -11.52 -8.43 -10.10
N ALA A 75 -11.91 -9.42 -9.29
CA ALA A 75 -13.27 -9.93 -9.23
C ALA A 75 -13.94 -9.59 -7.88
N LYS A 76 -14.38 -8.33 -7.73
CA LYS A 76 -15.51 -8.00 -6.86
C LYS A 76 -16.43 -7.00 -7.58
N PRO A 77 -17.52 -7.44 -8.21
CA PRO A 77 -18.66 -6.58 -8.42
C PRO A 77 -19.30 -6.32 -7.06
N CYS A 78 -19.41 -5.04 -6.71
CA CYS A 78 -20.53 -4.41 -6.02
C CYS A 78 -21.59 -5.36 -5.40
N CYS A 79 -21.28 -6.05 -4.30
CA CYS A 79 -22.27 -6.70 -3.43
C CYS A 79 -21.81 -6.57 -1.98
N TRP A 80 -21.85 -5.33 -1.47
CA TRP A 80 -22.07 -5.04 -0.06
C TRP A 80 -23.35 -4.20 0.00
N ARG A 81 -24.48 -4.88 0.05
CA ARG A 81 -25.76 -4.36 0.57
C ARG A 81 -26.12 -5.21 1.77
#